data_AF-A0A3R7EIJ4-F1
#
_entry.id   AF-A0A3R7EIJ4-F1
#
_cell.length_a   1.000
_cell.length_b   1.000
_cell.length_c   1.000
_cell.angle_alpha   90.00
_cell.angle_beta   90.00
_cell.angle_gamma   90.00
#
_symmetry.space_group_name_H-M   'P 1'
#
loop_
_entity.id
_entity.type
_entity.pdbx_description
1 polymer ?
#
loop_
_entity_poly.entity_id
_entity_poly.type
_entity_poly.pdbx_seq_one_letter_code
_entity_poly.pdbx_strand_id
1 'polypeptide(L)'
;MVVEIFVGDERKGVAVIKNHDNRSYIFALSKPVMFKDAKTAGSENLITLVTPDSEGGTYRIEKIILLKKRLPRVSKRFLFKNVKAVPLISGSRVNVRITWITNWPTRSIVEFGTSKSYGKTVVENDVVNNHVIIIRGLKPGETYHFRLIGETPHGLVRSKDYTFHAQSPPKPKIGKGEGEVKLTVRGFSSIPEGNWPVTSGIPFPRGTLASERDVALYNSSGVNIPLQTSVLARWPDRSVKWLLLDFQADIKSDTPSEYTLRFGKPRRAGLPLKKIEVISVGHDVIIDTGPLRVLLDPNNIFFPGRIWLDGVEITDPQNPGVIKVIDEEGTVYSSNRGKCKITIEEDGPLRATVKISGTHQSNEGKSLLAYTVRLNAYAGKSYLRIFHTWENNEVDRKFTRFRGLYIDVPTRLKRTLCTLLLSKGEIYKSENEVSLFQRLDDDFIVTKDGRIVTRGDKAAGLIDLSDGEKGVTVTVRNFWQNYPKSLEANGKTVRIGICPILPTDYYPPEEKLEDKLFLLLAGRSVQN
;
A
#
# COMPACT_ATOMS: atom_id res chain seq x y z
N MET A 1 12.38 -37.16 -8.17
CA MET A 1 11.57 -38.37 -7.87
C MET A 1 11.73 -39.40 -8.98
N VAL A 2 11.98 -40.65 -8.62
CA VAL A 2 12.07 -41.79 -9.55
C VAL A 2 11.12 -42.88 -9.06
N VAL A 3 10.29 -43.41 -9.95
CA VAL A 3 9.41 -44.56 -9.68
C VAL A 3 9.69 -45.64 -10.72
N GLU A 4 10.08 -46.80 -10.25
CA GLU A 4 10.26 -47.99 -11.06
C GLU A 4 8.98 -48.81 -11.09
N ILE A 5 8.68 -49.38 -12.25
CA ILE A 5 7.45 -50.13 -12.49
C ILE A 5 7.83 -51.54 -12.89
N PHE A 6 7.39 -52.52 -12.10
CA PHE A 6 7.57 -53.95 -12.34
C PHE A 6 6.23 -54.62 -12.63
N VAL A 7 6.26 -55.64 -13.47
CA VAL A 7 5.14 -56.58 -13.65
C VAL A 7 5.69 -57.99 -13.51
N GLY A 8 5.24 -58.72 -12.49
CA GLY A 8 5.99 -59.85 -11.95
C GLY A 8 7.35 -59.40 -11.44
N ASP A 9 8.38 -60.18 -11.76
CA ASP A 9 9.77 -59.88 -11.37
C ASP A 9 10.52 -59.04 -12.42
N GLU A 10 9.87 -58.65 -13.52
CA GLU A 10 10.50 -57.92 -14.62
C GLU A 10 10.20 -56.41 -14.55
N ARG A 11 11.25 -55.59 -14.60
CA ARG A 11 11.15 -54.13 -14.67
C ARG A 11 10.64 -53.70 -16.06
N LYS A 12 9.45 -53.10 -16.10
CA LYS A 12 8.80 -52.64 -17.34
C LYS A 12 9.02 -51.17 -17.66
N GLY A 13 9.36 -50.33 -16.68
CA GLY A 13 9.62 -48.93 -16.95
C GLY A 13 10.05 -48.11 -15.74
N VAL A 14 10.38 -46.85 -16.02
CA VAL A 14 10.80 -45.86 -15.03
C VAL A 14 10.12 -44.53 -15.32
N ALA A 15 9.48 -43.96 -14.31
CA ALA A 15 8.94 -42.62 -14.32
C ALA A 15 9.90 -41.69 -13.55
N VAL A 16 10.34 -40.61 -14.21
CA VAL A 16 11.24 -39.63 -13.60
C VAL A 16 10.56 -38.26 -13.58
N ILE A 17 10.41 -37.68 -12.39
CA ILE A 17 9.97 -36.30 -12.19
C ILE A 17 11.15 -35.52 -11.64
N LYS A 18 11.54 -34.45 -12.35
CA LYS A 18 12.67 -33.59 -11.98
C LYS A 18 12.30 -32.49 -10.98
N ASN A 19 11.03 -32.08 -10.88
CA ASN A 19 10.59 -30.92 -10.10
C ASN A 19 9.44 -31.26 -9.15
N HIS A 20 9.48 -30.74 -7.92
CA HIS A 20 8.35 -30.75 -6.98
C HIS A 20 7.46 -29.52 -7.20
N ASP A 21 6.54 -29.58 -8.17
CA ASP A 21 5.69 -28.44 -8.56
C ASP A 21 4.21 -28.58 -8.19
N ASN A 22 3.88 -29.54 -7.31
CA ASN A 22 2.52 -29.85 -6.84
C ASN A 22 1.51 -30.11 -7.99
N ARG A 23 1.98 -30.74 -9.07
CA ARG A 23 1.15 -31.14 -10.23
C ARG A 23 1.05 -32.66 -10.37
N SER A 24 -0.04 -33.14 -10.97
CA SER A 24 -0.20 -34.53 -11.39
C SER A 24 0.50 -34.79 -12.73
N TYR A 25 1.26 -35.87 -12.81
CA TYR A 25 1.96 -36.31 -14.02
C TYR A 25 1.40 -37.65 -14.50
N ILE A 26 1.22 -37.79 -15.81
CA ILE A 26 0.80 -39.06 -16.44
C ILE A 26 2.01 -39.69 -17.12
N PHE A 27 2.38 -40.88 -16.68
CA PHE A 27 3.41 -41.72 -17.30
C PHE A 27 2.76 -42.91 -17.99
N ALA A 28 3.33 -43.33 -19.12
CA ALA A 28 2.90 -44.53 -19.83
C ALA A 28 4.14 -45.37 -20.15
N LEU A 29 4.01 -46.69 -20.00
CA LEU A 29 5.04 -47.62 -20.44
C LEU A 29 5.32 -47.45 -21.94
N SER A 30 6.58 -47.62 -22.33
CA SER A 30 7.01 -47.48 -23.73
C SER A 30 6.46 -48.62 -24.60
N LYS A 31 6.20 -49.79 -24.01
CA LYS A 31 5.62 -50.97 -24.65
C LYS A 31 4.38 -51.44 -23.86
N PRO A 32 3.37 -52.02 -24.54
CA PRO A 32 2.24 -52.64 -23.84
C PRO A 32 2.71 -53.85 -23.02
N VAL A 33 1.99 -54.15 -21.94
CA VAL A 33 2.20 -55.35 -21.13
C VAL A 33 1.02 -56.28 -21.35
N MET A 34 1.30 -57.54 -21.64
CA MET A 34 0.30 -58.60 -21.75
C MET A 34 0.17 -59.28 -20.40
N PHE A 35 -1.02 -59.25 -19.81
CA PHE A 35 -1.33 -60.00 -18.59
C PHE A 35 -1.80 -61.41 -18.95
N LYS A 36 -1.39 -62.41 -18.16
CA LYS A 36 -1.86 -63.78 -18.31
C LYS A 36 -3.28 -63.92 -17.76
N ASP A 37 -3.96 -65.02 -18.11
CA ASP A 37 -5.30 -65.32 -17.58
C ASP A 37 -5.26 -65.37 -16.05
N ALA A 38 -6.15 -64.61 -15.40
CA ALA A 38 -6.19 -64.45 -13.95
C ALA A 38 -6.38 -65.77 -13.18
N LYS A 39 -6.93 -66.81 -13.82
CA LYS A 39 -7.08 -68.16 -13.21
C LYS A 39 -5.78 -68.96 -13.18
N THR A 40 -4.80 -68.58 -14.00
CA THR A 40 -3.50 -69.27 -14.15
C THR A 40 -2.31 -68.43 -13.72
N ALA A 41 -2.52 -67.13 -13.54
CA ALA A 41 -1.47 -66.18 -13.22
C ALA A 41 -1.20 -66.16 -11.70
N GLY A 42 0.04 -66.45 -11.32
CA GLY A 42 0.56 -66.20 -9.97
C GLY A 42 1.08 -64.76 -9.82
N SER A 43 2.30 -64.59 -9.30
CA SER A 43 2.96 -63.29 -9.17
C SER A 43 3.22 -62.58 -10.51
N GLU A 44 3.12 -63.28 -11.65
CA GLU A 44 3.42 -62.73 -12.97
C GLU A 44 2.50 -61.57 -13.41
N ASN A 45 1.30 -61.45 -12.84
CA ASN A 45 0.40 -60.31 -13.07
C ASN A 45 0.52 -59.23 -11.98
N LEU A 46 1.37 -59.41 -10.97
CA LEU A 46 1.56 -58.45 -9.88
C LEU A 46 2.24 -57.19 -10.42
N ILE A 47 1.64 -56.02 -10.20
CA ILE A 47 2.25 -54.74 -10.55
C ILE A 47 2.89 -54.17 -9.30
N THR A 48 4.21 -54.05 -9.30
CA THR A 48 4.97 -53.50 -8.18
C THR A 48 5.54 -52.14 -8.57
N LEU A 49 5.27 -51.12 -7.76
CA LEU A 49 5.85 -49.79 -7.92
C LEU A 49 6.92 -49.61 -6.84
N VAL A 50 8.16 -49.44 -7.27
CA VAL A 50 9.31 -49.32 -6.36
C VAL A 50 9.87 -47.92 -6.47
N THR A 51 10.07 -47.28 -5.32
CA THR A 51 10.80 -46.02 -5.21
C THR A 51 12.15 -46.34 -4.57
N PRO A 52 13.23 -46.56 -5.35
CA PRO A 52 14.54 -46.88 -4.81
C PRO A 52 15.11 -45.64 -4.09
N ASP A 53 14.87 -45.57 -2.78
CA ASP A 53 15.36 -44.66 -1.73
C ASP A 53 15.62 -43.17 -2.01
N SER A 54 15.05 -42.31 -1.14
CA SER A 54 15.72 -41.10 -0.64
C SER A 54 15.08 -40.61 0.68
N GLU A 55 15.83 -40.73 1.77
CA GLU A 55 15.76 -39.88 2.98
C GLU A 55 14.38 -39.34 3.44
N GLY A 56 13.43 -40.24 3.72
CA GLY A 56 12.29 -39.92 4.61
C GLY A 56 11.13 -39.06 4.04
N GLY A 57 11.01 -38.89 2.73
CA GLY A 57 9.81 -38.26 2.14
C GLY A 57 8.58 -39.17 2.17
N THR A 58 7.40 -38.66 2.54
CA THR A 58 6.11 -39.34 2.34
C THR A 58 5.60 -39.08 0.92
N TYR A 59 5.30 -40.15 0.17
CA TYR A 59 4.85 -40.05 -1.22
C TYR A 59 3.46 -40.66 -1.38
N ARG A 60 2.61 -40.05 -2.21
CA ARG A 60 1.29 -40.58 -2.56
C ARG A 60 1.22 -40.89 -4.05
N ILE A 61 1.21 -42.18 -4.39
CA ILE A 61 0.80 -42.63 -5.71
C ILE A 61 -0.73 -42.68 -5.69
N GLU A 62 -1.40 -41.79 -6.42
CA GLU A 62 -2.85 -41.65 -6.27
C GLU A 62 -3.66 -42.65 -7.10
N LYS A 63 -3.23 -42.98 -8.34
CA LYS A 63 -4.00 -43.86 -9.25
C LYS A 63 -3.12 -44.63 -10.24
N ILE A 64 -3.41 -45.92 -10.42
CA ILE A 64 -2.95 -46.75 -11.54
C ILE A 64 -4.14 -46.93 -12.49
N ILE A 65 -3.94 -46.72 -13.80
CA ILE A 65 -4.98 -46.88 -14.80
C ILE A 65 -4.48 -47.85 -15.88
N LEU A 66 -5.19 -48.95 -16.07
CA LEU A 66 -4.91 -49.93 -17.13
C LEU A 66 -5.77 -49.61 -18.35
N LEU A 67 -5.12 -49.23 -19.46
CA LEU A 67 -5.79 -48.85 -20.70
C LEU A 67 -5.41 -49.79 -21.84
N LYS A 68 -6.41 -50.27 -22.58
CA LYS A 68 -6.20 -51.10 -23.78
C LYS A 68 -5.45 -50.36 -24.91
N LYS A 69 -5.54 -49.03 -24.93
CA LYS A 69 -4.83 -48.16 -25.89
C LYS A 69 -4.12 -47.04 -25.14
N ARG A 70 -2.93 -46.68 -25.60
CA ARG A 70 -2.16 -45.56 -25.05
C ARG A 70 -2.93 -44.26 -25.29
N LEU A 71 -3.00 -43.39 -24.27
CA LEU A 71 -3.58 -42.06 -24.42
C LEU A 71 -2.81 -41.27 -25.49
N PRO A 72 -3.50 -40.54 -26.38
CA PRO A 72 -2.83 -39.68 -27.34
C PRO A 72 -2.00 -38.63 -26.59
N ARG A 73 -0.78 -38.39 -27.06
CA ARG A 73 0.08 -37.34 -26.49
C ARG A 73 -0.53 -35.98 -26.85
N VAL A 74 -1.20 -35.35 -25.90
CA VAL A 74 -1.70 -33.98 -26.09
C VAL A 74 -0.51 -33.03 -26.02
N SER A 75 -0.07 -32.50 -27.17
CA SER A 75 0.87 -31.39 -27.15
C SER A 75 0.16 -30.17 -26.55
N LYS A 76 0.68 -29.67 -25.42
CA LYS A 76 0.19 -28.41 -24.85
C LYS A 76 0.48 -27.31 -25.88
N ARG A 77 -0.57 -26.82 -26.55
CA ARG A 77 -0.45 -25.66 -27.44
C ARG A 77 -0.23 -24.41 -26.60
N PHE A 78 0.69 -23.56 -27.01
CA PHE A 78 0.85 -22.23 -26.44
C PHE A 78 -0.34 -21.37 -26.89
N LEU A 79 -0.99 -20.69 -25.94
CA LEU A 79 -2.23 -19.94 -26.19
C LEU A 79 -2.13 -18.52 -25.65
N PHE A 80 -2.60 -17.57 -26.45
CA PHE A 80 -2.92 -16.22 -26.00
C PHE A 80 -4.42 -16.13 -25.73
N LYS A 81 -4.81 -15.80 -24.50
CA LYS A 81 -6.19 -15.70 -24.05
C LYS A 81 -6.52 -14.28 -23.62
N ASN A 82 -7.80 -13.91 -23.67
CA ASN A 82 -8.31 -12.62 -23.18
C ASN A 82 -7.59 -11.39 -23.75
N VAL A 83 -7.20 -11.45 -25.03
CA VAL A 83 -6.55 -10.32 -25.72
C VAL A 83 -7.52 -9.14 -25.79
N LYS A 84 -7.12 -8.02 -25.21
CA LYS A 84 -7.88 -6.76 -25.23
C LYS A 84 -6.95 -5.60 -25.54
N ALA A 85 -7.35 -4.72 -26.44
CA ALA A 85 -6.71 -3.45 -26.71
C ALA A 85 -7.65 -2.31 -26.28
N VAL A 86 -7.20 -1.49 -25.34
CA VAL A 86 -8.01 -0.42 -24.74
C VAL A 86 -7.28 0.92 -24.88
N PRO A 87 -7.80 1.86 -25.68
CA PRO A 87 -7.24 3.20 -25.77
C PRO A 87 -7.19 3.88 -24.40
N LEU A 88 -6.08 4.56 -24.11
CA LEU A 88 -5.79 5.31 -22.90
C LEU A 88 -5.67 6.81 -23.22
N ILE A 89 -5.95 7.64 -22.21
CA ILE A 89 -5.83 9.10 -22.27
C ILE A 89 -4.35 9.50 -22.37
N SER A 90 -4.01 10.44 -23.28
CA SER A 90 -2.70 11.11 -23.28
C SER A 90 -2.71 12.45 -24.05
N GLY A 91 -3.49 13.43 -23.59
CA GLY A 91 -3.48 14.77 -24.20
C GLY A 91 -3.87 14.74 -25.69
N SER A 92 -3.01 15.27 -26.56
CA SER A 92 -3.20 15.29 -28.02
C SER A 92 -2.86 13.98 -28.74
N ARG A 93 -2.32 12.98 -28.04
CA ARG A 93 -1.96 11.67 -28.59
C ARG A 93 -2.80 10.56 -27.96
N VAL A 94 -2.98 9.45 -28.69
CA VAL A 94 -3.65 8.26 -28.16
C VAL A 94 -2.61 7.24 -27.74
N ASN A 95 -2.71 6.75 -26.51
CA ASN A 95 -1.98 5.55 -26.09
C ASN A 95 -2.97 4.37 -26.12
N VAL A 96 -2.50 3.14 -26.19
CA VAL A 96 -3.36 1.95 -26.08
C VAL A 96 -2.70 0.96 -25.12
N ARG A 97 -3.50 0.41 -24.21
CA ARG A 97 -3.10 -0.70 -23.36
C ARG A 97 -3.57 -2.00 -23.96
N ILE A 98 -2.65 -2.89 -24.26
CA ILE A 98 -2.92 -4.23 -24.74
C ILE A 98 -2.65 -5.20 -23.60
N THR A 99 -3.62 -6.06 -23.28
CA THR A 99 -3.52 -7.07 -22.21
C THR A 99 -3.91 -8.44 -22.73
N TRP A 100 -3.24 -9.48 -22.27
CA TRP A 100 -3.59 -10.87 -22.55
C TRP A 100 -3.01 -11.80 -21.48
N ILE A 101 -3.42 -13.06 -21.50
CA ILE A 101 -2.93 -14.11 -20.62
C ILE A 101 -2.35 -15.24 -21.46
N THR A 102 -1.16 -15.72 -21.12
CA THR A 102 -0.56 -16.91 -21.71
C THR A 102 -0.68 -18.09 -20.74
N ASN A 103 -0.76 -19.31 -21.27
CA ASN A 103 -0.82 -20.52 -20.44
C ASN A 103 0.56 -20.97 -19.91
N TRP A 104 1.64 -20.27 -20.28
CA TRP A 104 3.03 -20.55 -19.90
C TRP A 104 3.75 -19.21 -19.72
N PRO A 105 4.53 -19.02 -18.64
CA PRO A 105 5.35 -17.82 -18.48
C PRO A 105 6.24 -17.62 -19.70
N THR A 106 6.20 -16.42 -20.27
CA THR A 106 6.99 -16.12 -21.47
C THR A 106 7.36 -14.65 -21.51
N ARG A 107 8.46 -14.34 -22.20
CA ARG A 107 8.67 -13.01 -22.73
C ARG A 107 7.80 -12.81 -23.96
N SER A 108 7.04 -11.71 -24.00
CA SER A 108 6.16 -11.42 -25.12
C SER A 108 6.53 -10.15 -25.88
N ILE A 109 6.27 -10.17 -27.18
CA ILE A 109 6.48 -9.05 -28.10
C ILE A 109 5.13 -8.69 -28.72
N VAL A 110 4.83 -7.40 -28.83
CA VAL A 110 3.72 -6.88 -29.64
C VAL A 110 4.30 -6.23 -30.88
N GLU A 111 3.98 -6.77 -32.05
CA GLU A 111 4.22 -6.09 -33.32
C GLU A 111 2.95 -5.35 -33.73
N PHE A 112 3.09 -4.10 -34.18
CA PHE A 112 1.95 -3.25 -34.55
C PHE A 112 2.27 -2.29 -35.69
N GLY A 113 1.23 -1.80 -36.36
CA GLY A 113 1.33 -0.82 -37.46
C GLY A 113 -0.05 -0.41 -37.97
N THR A 114 -0.13 0.47 -38.97
CA THR A 114 -1.40 0.86 -39.62
C THR A 114 -1.87 -0.13 -40.68
N SER A 115 -1.13 -1.24 -40.88
CA SER A 115 -1.47 -2.33 -41.78
C SER A 115 -0.92 -3.66 -41.23
N LYS A 116 -1.28 -4.78 -41.87
CA LYS A 116 -0.83 -6.14 -41.50
C LYS A 116 0.65 -6.42 -41.78
N SER A 117 1.38 -5.52 -42.45
CA SER A 117 2.84 -5.62 -42.48
C SER A 117 3.45 -5.31 -41.11
N TYR A 118 2.65 -4.72 -40.22
CA TYR A 118 3.11 -4.10 -38.99
C TYR A 118 4.28 -3.15 -39.32
N GLY A 119 5.27 -3.00 -38.43
CA GLY A 119 6.45 -2.16 -38.70
C GLY A 119 7.04 -1.54 -37.43
N LYS A 120 6.37 -1.69 -36.30
CA LYS A 120 6.86 -1.32 -34.98
C LYS A 120 6.72 -2.48 -34.03
N THR A 121 7.59 -2.53 -33.03
CA THR A 121 7.59 -3.58 -32.01
C THR A 121 7.69 -2.97 -30.63
N VAL A 122 7.08 -3.63 -29.64
CA VAL A 122 7.31 -3.37 -28.22
C VAL A 122 7.54 -4.71 -27.53
N VAL A 123 8.58 -4.79 -26.73
CA VAL A 123 8.98 -6.00 -26.01
C VAL A 123 8.64 -5.82 -24.53
N GLU A 124 7.97 -6.78 -23.94
CA GLU A 124 7.87 -6.92 -22.48
C GLU A 124 9.12 -7.65 -21.99
N ASN A 125 9.78 -7.18 -20.94
CA ASN A 125 11.06 -7.76 -20.51
C ASN A 125 10.89 -8.96 -19.58
N ASP A 126 9.78 -8.99 -18.84
CA ASP A 126 9.49 -9.97 -17.81
C ASP A 126 8.96 -11.28 -18.40
N VAL A 127 9.22 -12.40 -17.70
CA VAL A 127 8.74 -13.73 -18.08
C VAL A 127 7.52 -14.06 -17.22
N VAL A 128 6.34 -13.69 -17.70
CA VAL A 128 5.09 -13.70 -16.91
C VAL A 128 3.95 -14.39 -17.65
N ASN A 129 2.83 -14.64 -16.96
CA ASN A 129 1.60 -15.16 -17.58
C ASN A 129 0.58 -14.06 -17.90
N ASN A 130 0.59 -12.96 -17.13
CA ASN A 130 -0.34 -11.86 -17.28
C ASN A 130 0.42 -10.68 -17.90
N HIS A 131 0.11 -10.40 -19.15
CA HIS A 131 0.91 -9.46 -19.93
C HIS A 131 0.20 -8.12 -20.07
N VAL A 132 0.98 -7.04 -20.06
CA VAL A 132 0.49 -5.69 -20.33
C VAL A 132 1.53 -4.87 -21.08
N ILE A 133 1.14 -4.37 -22.26
CA ILE A 133 1.96 -3.43 -23.02
C ILE A 133 1.16 -2.16 -23.27
N ILE A 134 1.80 -1.00 -23.03
CA ILE A 134 1.25 0.31 -23.38
C ILE A 134 1.99 0.83 -24.61
N ILE A 135 1.31 0.85 -25.75
CA ILE A 135 1.82 1.51 -26.95
C ILE A 135 1.46 2.99 -26.86
N ARG A 136 2.44 3.87 -27.04
CA ARG A 136 2.28 5.31 -26.84
C ARG A 136 2.35 6.08 -28.15
N GLY A 137 1.72 7.25 -28.16
CA GLY A 137 1.92 8.25 -29.20
C GLY A 137 1.32 7.90 -30.56
N LEU A 138 0.19 7.19 -30.58
CA LEU A 138 -0.54 6.83 -31.80
C LEU A 138 -1.30 8.02 -32.38
N LYS A 139 -1.43 8.03 -33.70
CA LYS A 139 -2.20 9.04 -34.42
C LYS A 139 -3.70 8.86 -34.12
N PRO A 140 -4.41 9.90 -33.63
CA PRO A 140 -5.84 9.82 -33.39
C PRO A 140 -6.64 9.50 -34.66
N GLY A 141 -7.68 8.68 -34.55
CA GLY A 141 -8.60 8.37 -35.65
C GLY A 141 -8.09 7.32 -36.65
N GLU A 142 -6.91 6.75 -36.42
CA GLU A 142 -6.34 5.70 -37.27
C GLU A 142 -6.69 4.29 -36.75
N THR A 143 -6.82 3.32 -37.64
CA THR A 143 -6.91 1.90 -37.26
C THR A 143 -5.52 1.28 -37.28
N TYR A 144 -5.17 0.60 -36.20
CA TYR A 144 -3.91 -0.12 -36.06
C TYR A 144 -4.16 -1.63 -36.03
N HIS A 145 -3.27 -2.36 -36.67
CA HIS A 145 -3.13 -3.80 -36.63
C HIS A 145 -2.04 -4.19 -35.63
N PHE A 146 -2.23 -5.28 -34.90
CA PHE A 146 -1.20 -5.84 -34.03
C PHE A 146 -1.30 -7.36 -33.92
N ARG A 147 -0.16 -7.99 -33.65
CA ARG A 147 -0.06 -9.40 -33.24
C ARG A 147 0.83 -9.56 -32.03
N LEU A 148 0.62 -10.66 -31.32
CA LEU A 148 1.38 -11.07 -30.15
C LEU A 148 2.36 -12.16 -30.57
N ILE A 149 3.58 -12.11 -30.04
CA ILE A 149 4.59 -13.13 -30.21
C ILE A 149 5.05 -13.57 -28.82
N GLY A 150 5.04 -14.86 -28.57
CA GLY A 150 5.52 -15.46 -27.32
C GLY A 150 6.71 -16.35 -27.61
N GLU A 151 7.74 -16.22 -26.78
CA GLU A 151 8.92 -17.07 -26.82
C GLU A 151 8.65 -18.39 -26.09
N THR A 152 8.78 -19.51 -26.79
CA THR A 152 8.62 -20.85 -26.21
C THR A 152 9.91 -21.65 -26.39
N PRO A 153 10.11 -22.75 -25.64
CA PRO A 153 11.24 -23.66 -25.85
C PRO A 153 11.31 -24.26 -27.26
N HIS A 154 10.22 -24.19 -28.04
CA HIS A 154 10.12 -24.69 -29.40
C HIS A 154 10.17 -23.58 -30.46
N GLY A 155 10.54 -22.36 -30.05
CA GLY A 155 10.59 -21.19 -30.91
C GLY A 155 9.43 -20.21 -30.70
N LEU A 156 9.30 -19.28 -31.62
CA LEU A 156 8.34 -18.18 -31.53
C LEU A 156 6.94 -18.63 -31.95
N VAL A 157 5.96 -18.38 -31.10
CA VAL A 157 4.53 -18.59 -31.40
C VAL A 157 3.88 -17.25 -31.64
N ARG A 158 3.16 -17.12 -32.76
CA ARG A 158 2.47 -15.88 -33.16
C ARG A 158 0.98 -16.05 -33.00
N SER A 159 0.30 -15.02 -32.52
CA SER A 159 -1.16 -14.95 -32.53
C SER A 159 -1.68 -14.54 -33.91
N LYS A 160 -3.01 -14.59 -34.07
CA LYS A 160 -3.69 -13.97 -35.21
C LYS A 160 -3.51 -12.44 -35.19
N ASP A 161 -3.83 -11.80 -36.31
CA ASP A 161 -3.96 -10.34 -36.37
C ASP A 161 -5.16 -9.87 -35.53
N TYR A 162 -4.96 -8.75 -34.83
CA TYR A 162 -5.98 -8.03 -34.09
C TYR A 162 -5.95 -6.57 -34.53
N THR A 163 -7.07 -5.87 -34.37
CA THR A 163 -7.14 -4.44 -34.68
C THR A 163 -7.67 -3.65 -33.50
N PHE A 164 -7.32 -2.36 -33.46
CA PHE A 164 -7.97 -1.38 -32.61
C PHE A 164 -8.00 -0.02 -33.30
N HIS A 165 -9.00 0.80 -32.98
CA HIS A 165 -9.08 2.16 -33.45
C HIS A 165 -8.41 3.09 -32.43
N ALA A 166 -7.38 3.82 -32.84
CA ALA A 166 -6.63 4.75 -32.01
C ALA A 166 -7.43 6.03 -31.80
N GLN A 167 -8.54 5.94 -31.08
CA GLN A 167 -9.34 7.09 -30.70
C GLN A 167 -9.48 7.11 -29.19
N SER A 168 -9.40 8.30 -28.60
CA SER A 168 -9.86 8.44 -27.22
C SER A 168 -11.31 8.00 -27.16
N PRO A 169 -11.69 7.19 -26.16
CA PRO A 169 -13.10 6.88 -25.95
C PRO A 169 -13.89 8.19 -25.91
N PRO A 170 -15.08 8.24 -26.53
CA PRO A 170 -15.89 9.45 -26.50
C PRO A 170 -16.05 9.90 -25.04
N LYS A 171 -16.10 11.22 -24.81
CA LYS A 171 -16.50 11.70 -23.48
C LYS A 171 -17.83 10.98 -23.14
N PRO A 172 -18.00 10.49 -21.90
CA PRO A 172 -19.25 9.84 -21.55
C PRO A 172 -20.35 10.84 -21.86
N LYS A 173 -21.31 10.47 -22.70
CA LYS A 173 -22.55 11.24 -22.77
C LYS A 173 -23.10 11.22 -21.36
N ILE A 174 -23.45 12.39 -20.80
CA ILE A 174 -24.11 12.48 -19.51
C ILE A 174 -25.29 11.51 -19.57
N GLY A 175 -25.20 10.40 -18.83
CA GLY A 175 -26.27 9.42 -18.81
C GLY A 175 -27.49 10.07 -18.19
N LYS A 176 -28.68 9.81 -18.75
CA LYS A 176 -29.99 10.20 -18.22
C LYS A 176 -30.31 9.67 -16.80
N GLY A 177 -29.34 9.14 -16.07
CA GLY A 177 -29.53 8.58 -14.73
C GLY A 177 -29.21 9.62 -13.68
N GLU A 178 -30.18 10.45 -13.34
CA GLU A 178 -30.19 11.05 -12.00
C GLU A 178 -30.33 9.93 -10.97
N GLY A 179 -29.70 10.09 -9.82
CA GLY A 179 -29.78 9.09 -8.78
C GLY A 179 -29.16 9.52 -7.47
N GLU A 180 -29.29 8.65 -6.49
CA GLU A 180 -28.89 8.92 -5.11
C GLU A 180 -28.09 7.74 -4.56
N VAL A 181 -27.06 8.05 -3.78
CA VAL A 181 -26.32 7.09 -2.95
C VAL A 181 -26.44 7.55 -1.50
N LYS A 182 -27.02 6.69 -0.66
CA LYS A 182 -27.11 6.94 0.79
C LYS A 182 -25.77 6.62 1.45
N LEU A 183 -25.30 7.52 2.29
CA LEU A 183 -24.05 7.41 3.04
C LEU A 183 -24.35 7.56 4.52
N THR A 184 -23.79 6.66 5.33
CA THR A 184 -23.95 6.67 6.77
C THR A 184 -22.59 6.90 7.42
N VAL A 185 -22.47 7.95 8.24
CA VAL A 185 -21.26 8.25 9.03
C VAL A 185 -21.52 7.88 10.47
N ARG A 186 -20.73 6.96 11.02
CA ARG A 186 -20.83 6.50 12.41
C ARG A 186 -19.68 7.10 13.22
N GLY A 187 -20.04 7.83 14.28
CA GLY A 187 -19.10 8.19 15.33
C GLY A 187 -18.83 6.98 16.23
N PHE A 188 -17.63 6.93 16.79
CA PHE A 188 -17.29 6.03 17.91
C PHE A 188 -17.00 6.80 19.20
N SER A 189 -17.19 8.13 19.16
CA SER A 189 -16.99 9.02 20.31
C SER A 189 -18.32 9.26 21.01
N SER A 190 -18.32 9.26 22.33
CA SER A 190 -19.44 9.72 23.15
C SER A 190 -19.63 11.24 23.11
N ILE A 191 -18.68 11.97 22.53
CA ILE A 191 -18.73 13.42 22.40
C ILE A 191 -19.17 13.76 20.97
N PRO A 192 -20.33 14.42 20.79
CA PRO A 192 -20.74 14.93 19.50
C PRO A 192 -19.69 15.91 18.97
N GLU A 193 -19.31 15.76 17.70
CA GLU A 193 -18.36 16.67 17.06
C GLU A 193 -18.90 17.14 15.71
N GLY A 194 -19.08 18.46 15.60
CA GLY A 194 -19.43 19.10 14.35
C GLY A 194 -18.24 19.19 13.39
N ASN A 195 -18.54 19.25 12.10
CA ASN A 195 -17.54 19.44 11.04
C ASN A 195 -16.38 18.42 11.05
N TRP A 196 -16.62 17.17 11.44
CA TRP A 196 -15.63 16.11 11.43
C TRP A 196 -15.22 15.75 9.98
N PRO A 197 -13.93 15.78 9.61
CA PRO A 197 -13.51 15.47 8.25
C PRO A 197 -13.72 14.00 7.91
N VAL A 198 -14.43 13.75 6.81
CA VAL A 198 -14.72 12.42 6.26
C VAL A 198 -14.19 12.34 4.84
N THR A 199 -13.43 11.27 4.58
CA THR A 199 -12.94 10.91 3.25
C THR A 199 -13.46 9.53 2.90
N SER A 200 -14.17 9.37 1.78
CA SER A 200 -14.73 8.08 1.37
C SER A 200 -14.79 7.91 -0.15
N GLY A 201 -14.49 6.70 -0.63
CA GLY A 201 -14.52 6.36 -2.06
C GLY A 201 -15.85 5.73 -2.46
N ILE A 202 -16.53 6.31 -3.45
CA ILE A 202 -17.81 5.83 -3.97
C ILE A 202 -17.61 5.25 -5.38
N PRO A 203 -17.99 3.99 -5.62
CA PRO A 203 -17.92 3.40 -6.95
C PRO A 203 -19.13 3.82 -7.80
N PHE A 204 -18.89 4.02 -9.10
CA PHE A 204 -19.94 4.28 -10.08
C PHE A 204 -19.93 3.23 -11.20
N PRO A 205 -21.10 2.72 -11.63
CA PRO A 205 -21.19 1.87 -12.79
C PRO A 205 -20.66 2.57 -14.04
N ARG A 206 -20.21 1.76 -14.99
CA ARG A 206 -19.72 2.23 -16.28
C ARG A 206 -20.82 3.01 -17.02
N GLY A 207 -20.49 4.22 -17.47
CA GLY A 207 -21.37 5.11 -18.23
C GLY A 207 -22.26 6.01 -17.36
N THR A 208 -22.25 5.88 -16.03
CA THR A 208 -23.18 6.61 -15.14
C THR A 208 -22.75 8.05 -14.87
N LEU A 209 -21.53 8.24 -14.34
CA LEU A 209 -21.05 9.56 -13.93
C LEU A 209 -19.96 10.07 -14.88
N ALA A 210 -20.21 11.20 -15.55
CA ALA A 210 -19.27 11.76 -16.51
C ALA A 210 -18.15 12.56 -15.82
N SER A 211 -18.53 13.43 -14.88
CA SER A 211 -17.64 14.34 -14.17
C SER A 211 -17.78 14.20 -12.65
N GLU A 212 -16.69 14.40 -11.92
CA GLU A 212 -16.71 14.63 -10.47
C GLU A 212 -17.49 15.88 -10.06
N ARG A 213 -17.81 16.76 -11.02
CA ARG A 213 -18.63 17.95 -10.78
C ARG A 213 -20.12 17.70 -10.86
N ASP A 214 -20.56 16.56 -11.39
CA ASP A 214 -21.97 16.23 -11.60
C ASP A 214 -22.60 15.59 -10.35
N VAL A 215 -22.08 15.91 -9.15
CA VAL A 215 -22.54 15.41 -7.86
C VAL A 215 -22.66 16.52 -6.82
N ALA A 216 -23.53 16.32 -5.84
CA ALA A 216 -23.66 17.17 -4.65
C ALA A 216 -24.10 16.32 -3.46
N LEU A 217 -23.73 16.74 -2.25
CA LEU A 217 -23.99 16.01 -1.02
C LEU A 217 -25.02 16.76 -0.17
N TYR A 218 -25.99 16.04 0.35
CA TYR A 218 -27.05 16.57 1.20
C TYR A 218 -27.05 15.85 2.54
N ASN A 219 -27.29 16.57 3.64
CA ASN A 219 -27.53 15.94 4.95
C ASN A 219 -28.98 15.42 5.07
N SER A 220 -29.31 14.80 6.20
CA SER A 220 -30.65 14.25 6.48
C SER A 220 -31.77 15.31 6.49
N SER A 221 -31.45 16.58 6.73
CA SER A 221 -32.40 17.70 6.67
C SER A 221 -32.60 18.25 5.25
N GLY A 222 -31.95 17.67 4.24
CA GLY A 222 -32.00 18.14 2.85
C GLY A 222 -31.14 19.37 2.57
N VAL A 223 -30.26 19.75 3.50
CA VAL A 223 -29.31 20.85 3.30
C VAL A 223 -28.15 20.37 2.44
N ASN A 224 -27.85 21.11 1.38
CA ASN A 224 -26.69 20.88 0.51
C ASN A 224 -25.41 21.33 1.23
N ILE A 225 -24.45 20.43 1.40
CA ILE A 225 -23.22 20.69 2.14
C ILE A 225 -21.99 20.78 1.22
N PRO A 226 -20.97 21.57 1.59
CA PRO A 226 -19.72 21.63 0.85
C PRO A 226 -19.12 20.24 0.64
N LEU A 227 -18.75 19.96 -0.61
CA LEU A 227 -18.21 18.69 -1.03
C LEU A 227 -17.00 18.94 -1.94
N GLN A 228 -15.87 18.35 -1.59
CA GLN A 228 -14.68 18.24 -2.42
C GLN A 228 -14.63 16.83 -3.03
N THR A 229 -14.16 16.73 -4.27
CA THR A 229 -14.23 15.49 -5.05
C THR A 229 -12.98 15.29 -5.89
N SER A 230 -12.45 14.06 -5.92
CA SER A 230 -11.30 13.67 -6.75
C SER A 230 -11.58 12.33 -7.45
N VAL A 231 -11.22 12.21 -8.74
CA VAL A 231 -11.41 10.94 -9.47
C VAL A 231 -10.21 10.03 -9.27
N LEU A 232 -10.43 8.91 -8.58
CA LEU A 232 -9.41 7.89 -8.32
C LEU A 232 -9.22 6.94 -9.50
N ALA A 233 -10.30 6.65 -10.23
CA ALA A 233 -10.26 5.79 -11.39
C ALA A 233 -11.38 6.09 -12.37
N ARG A 234 -11.13 5.84 -13.65
CA ARG A 234 -12.12 5.90 -14.73
C ARG A 234 -12.27 4.57 -15.44
N TRP A 235 -13.46 4.30 -15.95
CA TRP A 235 -13.72 3.22 -16.88
C TRP A 235 -13.07 3.50 -18.24
N PRO A 236 -12.91 2.47 -19.10
CA PRO A 236 -12.45 2.65 -20.47
C PRO A 236 -13.30 3.61 -21.32
N ASP A 237 -14.55 3.89 -20.96
CA ASP A 237 -15.37 4.91 -21.67
C ASP A 237 -15.26 6.31 -21.05
N ARG A 238 -14.30 6.51 -20.13
CA ARG A 238 -14.02 7.75 -19.37
C ARG A 238 -15.03 8.12 -18.29
N SER A 239 -16.08 7.34 -18.09
CA SER A 239 -16.96 7.54 -16.94
C SER A 239 -16.18 7.31 -15.64
N VAL A 240 -16.54 8.04 -14.59
CA VAL A 240 -15.95 7.88 -13.26
C VAL A 240 -16.26 6.47 -12.78
N LYS A 241 -15.22 5.75 -12.34
CA LYS A 241 -15.34 4.43 -11.74
C LYS A 241 -15.28 4.50 -10.22
N TRP A 242 -14.36 5.31 -9.70
CA TRP A 242 -14.18 5.56 -8.28
C TRP A 242 -14.02 7.06 -8.05
N LEU A 243 -14.93 7.61 -7.26
CA LEU A 243 -14.94 9.01 -6.85
C LEU A 243 -14.57 9.10 -5.38
N LEU A 244 -13.52 9.83 -5.04
CA LEU A 244 -13.23 10.21 -3.66
C LEU A 244 -14.08 11.42 -3.29
N LEU A 245 -14.74 11.34 -2.14
CA LEU A 245 -15.47 12.42 -1.51
C LEU A 245 -14.71 12.90 -0.28
N ASP A 246 -14.58 14.21 -0.13
CA ASP A 246 -14.08 14.88 1.07
C ASP A 246 -15.13 15.90 1.52
N PHE A 247 -15.65 15.70 2.72
CA PHE A 247 -16.66 16.56 3.33
C PHE A 247 -16.51 16.60 4.85
N GLN A 248 -17.21 17.52 5.48
CA GLN A 248 -17.24 17.64 6.93
C GLN A 248 -18.62 17.20 7.42
N ALA A 249 -18.63 16.18 8.27
CA ALA A 249 -19.83 15.57 8.81
C ALA A 249 -20.06 16.04 10.24
N ASP A 250 -21.31 16.24 10.61
CA ASP A 250 -21.68 16.27 12.01
C ASP A 250 -21.70 14.83 12.53
N ILE A 251 -21.01 14.58 13.64
CA ILE A 251 -20.96 13.30 14.32
C ILE A 251 -21.77 13.42 15.60
N LYS A 252 -22.76 12.55 15.76
CA LYS A 252 -23.54 12.41 16.99
C LYS A 252 -23.05 11.17 17.75
N SER A 253 -23.12 11.22 19.08
CA SER A 253 -22.57 10.19 19.97
C SER A 253 -23.15 8.80 19.72
N ASP A 254 -24.47 8.72 19.53
CA ASP A 254 -25.20 7.45 19.56
C ASP A 254 -26.08 7.21 18.32
N THR A 255 -26.16 8.18 17.41
CA THR A 255 -26.96 8.08 16.18
C THR A 255 -26.09 8.29 14.94
N PRO A 256 -26.09 7.35 13.98
CA PRO A 256 -25.41 7.57 12.72
C PRO A 256 -25.94 8.82 12.02
N SER A 257 -25.05 9.59 11.41
CA SER A 257 -25.42 10.74 10.62
C SER A 257 -25.55 10.34 9.15
N GLU A 258 -26.72 10.59 8.58
CA GLU A 258 -27.08 10.18 7.23
C GLU A 258 -26.88 11.31 6.23
N TYR A 259 -26.36 10.96 5.06
CA TYR A 259 -26.12 11.84 3.94
C TYR A 259 -26.58 11.19 2.64
N THR A 260 -26.94 12.01 1.66
CA THR A 260 -27.36 11.57 0.34
C THR A 260 -26.50 12.25 -0.72
N LEU A 261 -25.68 11.46 -1.42
CA LEU A 261 -24.96 11.91 -2.60
C LEU A 261 -25.90 11.83 -3.81
N ARG A 262 -26.30 12.98 -4.33
CA ARG A 262 -27.05 13.07 -5.58
C ARG A 262 -26.10 13.18 -6.76
N PHE A 263 -26.44 12.58 -7.88
CA PHE A 263 -25.70 12.69 -9.13
C PHE A 263 -26.63 12.90 -10.33
N GLY A 264 -26.12 13.48 -11.41
CA GLY A 264 -26.90 13.80 -12.61
C GLY A 264 -27.21 15.29 -12.79
N LYS A 265 -26.28 16.17 -12.41
CA LYS A 265 -26.38 17.65 -12.38
C LYS A 265 -27.15 18.27 -11.19
N PRO A 266 -26.95 17.80 -9.95
CA PRO A 266 -27.48 18.54 -8.81
C PRO A 266 -26.76 19.89 -8.69
N ARG A 267 -27.44 20.89 -8.11
CA ARG A 267 -26.78 22.12 -7.67
C ARG A 267 -25.78 21.77 -6.57
N ARG A 268 -24.52 22.22 -6.70
CA ARG A 268 -23.51 22.08 -5.63
C ARG A 268 -23.68 23.18 -4.59
N ALA A 269 -23.35 22.85 -3.35
CA ALA A 269 -23.13 23.86 -2.32
C ALA A 269 -21.97 24.79 -2.72
N GLY A 270 -21.94 25.98 -2.10
CA GLY A 270 -20.79 26.86 -2.18
C GLY A 270 -19.56 26.28 -1.48
N LEU A 271 -18.47 27.04 -1.50
CA LEU A 271 -17.28 26.73 -0.70
C LEU A 271 -17.63 26.72 0.80
N PRO A 272 -16.91 25.94 1.62
CA PRO A 272 -17.07 25.99 3.07
C PRO A 272 -16.73 27.37 3.61
N LEU A 273 -17.35 27.76 4.73
CA LEU A 273 -17.10 29.06 5.39
C LEU A 273 -15.64 29.22 5.81
N LYS A 274 -15.04 28.15 6.36
CA LYS A 274 -13.61 28.02 6.56
C LYS A 274 -13.07 27.13 5.45
N LYS A 275 -12.04 27.58 4.75
CA LYS A 275 -11.36 26.79 3.71
C LYS A 275 -9.91 26.60 4.08
N ILE A 276 -9.30 25.55 3.54
CA ILE A 276 -7.84 25.41 3.54
C ILE A 276 -7.27 26.27 2.43
N GLU A 277 -6.11 26.86 2.69
CA GLU A 277 -5.25 27.44 1.67
C GLU A 277 -3.88 26.75 1.70
N VAL A 278 -3.39 26.33 0.53
CA VAL A 278 -2.00 25.88 0.35
C VAL A 278 -1.31 26.86 -0.56
N ILE A 279 -0.30 27.56 -0.03
CA ILE A 279 0.37 28.66 -0.72
C ILE A 279 1.82 28.27 -0.97
N SER A 280 2.27 28.36 -2.21
CA SER A 280 3.69 28.23 -2.57
C SER A 280 4.33 29.60 -2.72
N VAL A 281 5.39 29.88 -1.96
CA VAL A 281 6.17 31.12 -2.03
C VAL A 281 7.63 30.74 -2.26
N GLY A 282 8.12 30.93 -3.48
CA GLY A 282 9.44 30.41 -3.85
C GLY A 282 9.48 28.89 -3.75
N HIS A 283 10.33 28.36 -2.86
CA HIS A 283 10.42 26.92 -2.56
C HIS A 283 9.61 26.50 -1.33
N ASP A 284 9.07 27.46 -0.58
CA ASP A 284 8.34 27.20 0.65
C ASP A 284 6.90 26.82 0.35
N VAL A 285 6.33 25.98 1.21
CA VAL A 285 4.91 25.63 1.19
C VAL A 285 4.29 25.99 2.54
N ILE A 286 3.23 26.78 2.49
CA ILE A 286 2.42 27.15 3.65
C ILE A 286 1.08 26.42 3.56
N ILE A 287 0.68 25.76 4.63
CA ILE A 287 -0.66 25.17 4.80
C ILE A 287 -1.39 25.99 5.85
N ASP A 288 -2.56 26.52 5.52
CA ASP A 288 -3.40 27.29 6.44
C ASP A 288 -4.80 26.67 6.50
N THR A 289 -5.22 26.23 7.69
CA THR A 289 -6.56 25.67 7.92
C THR A 289 -7.54 26.70 8.49
N GLY A 290 -7.08 27.91 8.79
CA GLY A 290 -7.73 28.88 9.68
C GLY A 290 -7.01 28.94 11.03
N PRO A 291 -7.29 28.03 11.98
CA PRO A 291 -6.63 28.05 13.30
C PRO A 291 -5.18 27.54 13.26
N LEU A 292 -4.83 26.66 12.31
CA LEU A 292 -3.49 26.08 12.21
C LEU A 292 -2.80 26.57 10.95
N ARG A 293 -1.59 27.09 11.10
CA ARG A 293 -0.70 27.42 9.99
C ARG A 293 0.61 26.63 10.11
N VAL A 294 1.04 26.02 9.01
CA VAL A 294 2.26 25.21 8.92
C VAL A 294 3.14 25.77 7.81
N LEU A 295 4.40 26.05 8.11
CA LEU A 295 5.42 26.43 7.13
C LEU A 295 6.40 25.26 6.92
N LEU A 296 6.61 24.92 5.65
CA LEU A 296 7.58 23.92 5.21
C LEU A 296 8.61 24.60 4.30
N ASP A 297 9.86 24.61 4.73
CA ASP A 297 11.02 25.10 3.97
C ASP A 297 11.89 23.89 3.59
N PRO A 298 12.10 23.59 2.29
CA PRO A 298 12.88 22.43 1.89
C PRO A 298 14.39 22.57 2.16
N ASN A 299 14.89 23.79 2.37
CA ASN A 299 16.30 24.07 2.69
C ASN A 299 16.58 23.98 4.20
N ASN A 300 15.53 24.15 5.02
CA ASN A 300 15.61 24.04 6.46
C ASN A 300 14.37 23.31 7.00
N ILE A 301 14.26 22.03 6.66
CA ILE A 301 13.04 21.26 6.93
C ILE A 301 12.90 20.92 8.40
N PHE A 302 11.80 21.37 8.99
CA PHE A 302 11.39 21.03 10.35
C PHE A 302 10.28 20.00 10.22
N PHE A 303 10.28 19.00 11.09
CA PHE A 303 9.18 18.06 11.20
C PHE A 303 8.32 18.37 12.43
N PRO A 304 6.98 18.43 12.30
CA PRO A 304 6.19 18.35 11.06
C PRO A 304 6.12 19.67 10.27
N GLY A 305 6.87 20.68 10.69
CA GLY A 305 6.95 22.01 10.10
C GLY A 305 7.15 23.04 11.20
N ARG A 306 7.26 24.32 10.85
CA ARG A 306 7.02 25.39 11.81
C ARG A 306 5.52 25.61 11.92
N ILE A 307 4.97 25.59 13.13
CA ILE A 307 3.53 25.60 13.36
C ILE A 307 3.11 26.82 14.18
N TRP A 308 2.05 27.48 13.72
CA TRP A 308 1.31 28.50 14.46
C TRP A 308 -0.09 27.99 14.78
N LEU A 309 -0.54 28.24 16.00
CA LEU A 309 -1.92 28.06 16.45
C LEU A 309 -2.49 29.43 16.81
N ASP A 310 -3.54 29.83 16.10
CA ASP A 310 -4.21 31.14 16.26
C ASP A 310 -3.20 32.32 16.25
N GLY A 311 -2.26 32.27 15.32
CA GLY A 311 -1.23 33.31 15.11
C GLY A 311 -0.01 33.22 16.03
N VAL A 312 0.03 32.30 17.00
CA VAL A 312 1.18 32.11 17.91
C VAL A 312 2.00 30.90 17.49
N GLU A 313 3.30 31.09 17.27
CA GLU A 313 4.22 29.98 16.93
C GLU A 313 4.42 29.06 18.14
N ILE A 314 4.07 27.78 18.00
CA ILE A 314 4.15 26.79 19.09
C ILE A 314 5.39 25.91 18.99
N THR A 315 5.91 25.66 17.79
CA THR A 315 7.17 24.93 17.57
C THR A 315 8.37 25.83 17.78
N ASP A 316 9.50 25.27 18.23
CA ASP A 316 10.73 26.05 18.43
C ASP A 316 11.52 26.24 17.11
N PRO A 317 11.65 27.47 16.58
CA PRO A 317 12.40 27.73 15.36
C PRO A 317 13.92 27.60 15.54
N GLN A 318 14.43 27.61 16.79
CA GLN A 318 15.86 27.46 17.08
C GLN A 318 16.26 25.98 17.24
N ASN A 319 15.30 25.12 17.60
CA ASN A 319 15.52 23.70 17.79
C ASN A 319 14.63 22.92 16.81
N PRO A 320 15.14 22.53 15.62
CA PRO A 320 14.33 21.87 14.61
C PRO A 320 13.77 20.55 15.09
N GLY A 321 12.46 20.37 14.91
CA GLY A 321 11.86 19.04 14.96
C GLY A 321 12.37 18.18 13.82
N VAL A 322 12.64 16.91 14.09
CA VAL A 322 13.32 16.01 13.13
C VAL A 322 12.89 14.57 13.33
N ILE A 323 12.99 13.78 12.26
CA ILE A 323 12.96 12.33 12.31
C ILE A 323 14.41 11.85 12.39
N LYS A 324 14.72 11.01 13.38
CA LYS A 324 16.08 10.53 13.67
C LYS A 324 16.16 9.02 13.59
N VAL A 325 17.17 8.52 12.88
CA VAL A 325 17.60 7.11 12.91
C VAL A 325 18.92 7.03 13.68
N ILE A 326 19.09 6.02 14.52
CA ILE A 326 20.33 5.78 15.26
C ILE A 326 20.83 4.38 14.87
N ASP A 327 22.02 4.30 14.29
CA ASP A 327 22.65 3.02 13.94
C ASP A 327 23.22 2.29 15.18
N GLU A 328 23.80 1.10 14.97
CA GLU A 328 24.31 0.25 16.05
C GLU A 328 25.48 0.92 16.79
N GLU A 329 26.29 1.66 16.06
CA GLU A 329 27.43 2.44 16.55
C GLU A 329 27.01 3.71 17.30
N GLY A 330 25.73 4.09 17.20
CA GLY A 330 25.17 5.27 17.84
C GLY A 330 25.24 6.55 17.01
N THR A 331 25.63 6.46 15.75
CA THR A 331 25.57 7.56 14.79
C THR A 331 24.11 7.97 14.56
N VAL A 332 23.85 9.26 14.67
CA VAL A 332 22.52 9.83 14.43
C VAL A 332 22.41 10.30 12.98
N TYR A 333 21.42 9.79 12.27
CA TYR A 333 20.98 10.24 10.95
C TYR A 333 19.69 11.05 11.10
N SER A 334 19.63 12.25 10.53
CA SER A 334 18.52 13.19 10.75
C SER A 334 17.86 13.60 9.43
N SER A 335 16.54 13.79 9.46
CA SER A 335 15.74 14.17 8.29
C SER A 335 16.03 15.58 7.75
N ASN A 336 16.59 16.47 8.58
CA ASN A 336 16.88 17.87 8.22
C ASN A 336 18.28 18.11 7.67
N ARG A 337 19.11 17.07 7.56
CA ARG A 337 20.46 17.17 6.98
C ARG A 337 20.48 16.76 5.51
N GLY A 338 19.63 15.80 5.14
CA GLY A 338 19.45 15.38 3.76
C GLY A 338 18.61 16.36 2.95
N LYS A 339 18.79 16.34 1.63
CA LYS A 339 17.88 17.03 0.71
C LYS A 339 16.49 16.44 0.85
N CYS A 340 15.48 17.31 0.93
CA CYS A 340 14.09 16.89 0.89
C CYS A 340 13.38 17.53 -0.31
N LYS A 341 12.25 16.92 -0.69
CA LYS A 341 11.34 17.41 -1.71
C LYS A 341 9.96 17.54 -1.11
N ILE A 342 9.37 18.72 -1.26
CA ILE A 342 7.98 19.00 -0.90
C ILE A 342 7.13 18.92 -2.16
N THR A 343 5.96 18.29 -2.09
CA THR A 343 5.03 18.16 -3.20
C THR A 343 3.60 18.28 -2.68
N ILE A 344 2.83 19.18 -3.25
CA ILE A 344 1.38 19.28 -2.98
C ILE A 344 0.72 18.14 -3.76
N GLU A 345 0.25 17.11 -3.07
CA GLU A 345 -0.45 15.95 -3.68
C GLU A 345 -1.94 16.25 -3.86
N GLU A 346 -2.53 17.06 -2.99
CA GLU A 346 -3.92 17.50 -3.05
C GLU A 346 -4.05 18.93 -2.51
N ASP A 347 -4.73 19.81 -3.27
CA ASP A 347 -5.04 21.19 -2.91
C ASP A 347 -6.54 21.41 -3.11
N GLY A 348 -7.27 21.44 -2.00
CA GLY A 348 -8.71 21.57 -2.02
C GLY A 348 -9.25 22.31 -0.79
N PRO A 349 -10.45 22.91 -0.90
CA PRO A 349 -10.97 23.81 0.13
C PRO A 349 -11.34 23.11 1.43
N LEU A 350 -11.53 21.79 1.45
CA LEU A 350 -11.93 21.00 2.62
C LEU A 350 -10.81 20.12 3.18
N ARG A 351 -9.97 19.60 2.29
CA ARG A 351 -8.80 18.78 2.62
C ARG A 351 -7.64 19.13 1.68
N ALA A 352 -6.44 19.19 2.23
CA ALA A 352 -5.21 19.26 1.46
C ALA A 352 -4.22 18.21 1.96
N THR A 353 -3.37 17.72 1.06
CA THR A 353 -2.31 16.76 1.36
C THR A 353 -0.99 17.26 0.80
N VAL A 354 -0.02 17.51 1.69
CA VAL A 354 1.34 17.87 1.32
C VAL A 354 2.28 16.71 1.67
N LYS A 355 3.03 16.24 0.68
CA LYS A 355 4.04 15.20 0.82
C LYS A 355 5.42 15.83 0.99
N ILE A 356 6.20 15.28 1.92
CA ILE A 356 7.62 15.56 2.12
C ILE A 356 8.36 14.23 1.94
N SER A 357 9.37 14.18 1.08
CA SER A 357 10.22 13.00 0.91
C SER A 357 11.69 13.36 0.97
N GLY A 358 12.50 12.54 1.63
CA GLY A 358 13.95 12.76 1.77
C GLY A 358 14.68 11.53 2.28
N THR A 359 15.95 11.71 2.64
CA THR A 359 16.78 10.69 3.28
C THR A 359 17.31 11.19 4.62
N HIS A 360 17.49 10.30 5.59
CA HIS A 360 18.17 10.68 6.83
C HIS A 360 19.67 10.70 6.59
N GLN A 361 20.35 11.74 7.07
CA GLN A 361 21.80 11.87 6.90
C GLN A 361 22.54 12.07 8.23
N SER A 362 23.74 11.50 8.35
CA SER A 362 24.65 11.75 9.46
C SER A 362 25.31 13.13 9.33
N ASN A 363 26.07 13.55 10.34
CA ASN A 363 26.87 14.78 10.24
C ASN A 363 27.99 14.69 9.18
N GLU A 364 28.40 13.48 8.80
CA GLU A 364 29.40 13.21 7.77
C GLU A 364 28.78 13.09 6.36
N GLY A 365 27.46 13.27 6.23
CA GLY A 365 26.75 13.15 4.95
C GLY A 365 26.42 11.71 4.52
N LYS A 366 26.70 10.70 5.36
CA LYS A 366 26.26 9.32 5.10
C LYS A 366 24.75 9.23 5.19
N SER A 367 24.11 8.51 4.29
CA SER A 367 22.65 8.32 4.30
C SER A 367 22.26 7.00 4.93
N LEU A 368 21.11 6.95 5.59
CA LEU A 368 20.52 5.71 6.12
C LEU A 368 19.00 5.84 6.15
N LEU A 369 18.29 4.95 5.43
CA LEU A 369 16.84 4.94 5.27
C LEU A 369 16.27 6.22 4.61
N ALA A 370 15.35 6.06 3.69
CA ALA A 370 14.54 7.15 3.16
C ALA A 370 13.27 7.35 4.00
N TYR A 371 12.64 8.52 3.88
CA TYR A 371 11.35 8.80 4.49
C TYR A 371 10.40 9.48 3.51
N THR A 372 9.12 9.16 3.66
CA THR A 372 7.98 9.85 3.05
C THR A 372 7.00 10.21 4.16
N VAL A 373 6.68 11.49 4.27
CA VAL A 373 5.68 12.04 5.20
C VAL A 373 4.54 12.64 4.37
N ARG A 374 3.29 12.37 4.77
CA ARG A 374 2.12 13.05 4.22
C ARG A 374 1.37 13.77 5.33
N LEU A 375 1.34 15.09 5.25
CA LEU A 375 0.55 15.96 6.13
C LEU A 375 -0.82 16.15 5.50
N ASN A 376 -1.86 15.64 6.16
CA ASN A 376 -3.24 15.88 5.75
C ASN A 376 -3.83 16.93 6.67
N ALA A 377 -4.23 18.05 6.07
CA ALA A 377 -4.84 19.18 6.74
C ALA A 377 -6.33 19.26 6.38
N TYR A 378 -7.13 19.82 7.30
CA TYR A 378 -8.59 19.86 7.19
C TYR A 378 -9.10 21.25 7.52
N ALA A 379 -10.09 21.73 6.75
CA ALA A 379 -10.60 23.09 6.91
C ALA A 379 -11.11 23.35 8.33
N GLY A 380 -10.68 24.44 8.95
CA GLY A 380 -11.10 24.85 10.29
C GLY A 380 -10.63 23.95 11.44
N LYS A 381 -9.72 23.00 11.22
CA LYS A 381 -9.19 22.11 12.26
C LYS A 381 -7.79 22.53 12.71
N SER A 382 -7.52 22.37 14.00
CA SER A 382 -6.24 22.69 14.65
C SER A 382 -5.24 21.53 14.67
N TYR A 383 -5.51 20.44 13.94
CA TYR A 383 -4.68 19.24 13.90
C TYR A 383 -4.32 18.83 12.48
N LEU A 384 -3.25 18.05 12.36
CA LEU A 384 -2.85 17.37 11.14
C LEU A 384 -2.99 15.87 11.32
N ARG A 385 -3.40 15.16 10.26
CA ARG A 385 -3.23 13.71 10.19
C ARG A 385 -1.96 13.38 9.41
N ILE A 386 -0.99 12.80 10.11
CA ILE A 386 0.33 12.51 9.55
C ILE A 386 0.45 11.02 9.23
N PHE A 387 0.81 10.72 7.99
CA PHE A 387 1.30 9.40 7.63
C PHE A 387 2.83 9.48 7.48
N HIS A 388 3.54 8.79 8.36
CA HIS A 388 4.98 8.62 8.27
C HIS A 388 5.29 7.24 7.70
N THR A 389 6.07 7.21 6.63
CA THR A 389 6.62 6.00 6.00
C THR A 389 8.12 6.14 6.01
N TRP A 390 8.80 5.13 6.54
CA TRP A 390 10.24 4.97 6.37
C TRP A 390 10.51 3.85 5.39
N GLU A 391 11.54 4.00 4.59
CA GLU A 391 11.84 3.16 3.43
C GLU A 391 13.25 2.62 3.60
N ASN A 392 13.38 1.29 3.67
CA ASN A 392 14.69 0.65 3.61
C ASN A 392 15.18 0.59 2.16
N ASN A 393 15.99 1.57 1.79
CA ASN A 393 16.59 1.71 0.47
C ASN A 393 18.04 1.19 0.41
N GLU A 394 18.50 0.49 1.45
CA GLU A 394 19.80 -0.20 1.49
C GLU A 394 19.70 -1.55 0.75
N VAL A 395 19.89 -1.53 -0.56
CA VAL A 395 19.68 -2.72 -1.42
C VAL A 395 20.89 -3.66 -1.49
N ASP A 396 22.08 -3.17 -1.12
CA ASP A 396 23.33 -3.93 -1.22
C ASP A 396 23.57 -4.87 -0.03
N ARG A 397 22.67 -4.87 0.96
CA ARG A 397 22.78 -5.68 2.18
C ARG A 397 21.50 -6.46 2.44
N LYS A 398 21.65 -7.68 2.97
CA LYS A 398 20.50 -8.53 3.35
C LYS A 398 19.71 -7.96 4.52
N PHE A 399 20.40 -7.29 5.45
CA PHE A 399 19.79 -6.67 6.63
C PHE A 399 20.35 -5.27 6.82
N THR A 400 19.45 -4.33 7.11
CA THR A 400 19.78 -2.97 7.54
C THR A 400 19.62 -2.91 9.04
N ARG A 401 20.69 -2.54 9.75
CA ARG A 401 20.71 -2.54 11.20
C ARG A 401 20.63 -1.12 11.73
N PHE A 402 19.79 -0.90 12.71
CA PHE A 402 19.65 0.34 13.46
C PHE A 402 19.03 0.02 14.82
N ARG A 403 19.33 0.82 15.84
CA ARG A 403 18.82 0.62 17.20
C ARG A 403 17.72 1.59 17.61
N GLY A 404 17.54 2.70 16.88
CA GLY A 404 16.55 3.71 17.23
C GLY A 404 15.94 4.43 16.02
N LEU A 405 14.63 4.66 16.06
CA LEU A 405 13.90 5.54 15.15
C LEU A 405 12.93 6.40 15.95
N TYR A 406 13.15 7.71 15.92
CA TYR A 406 12.44 8.69 16.73
C TYR A 406 11.93 9.86 15.90
N ILE A 407 10.89 10.52 16.40
CA ILE A 407 10.42 11.81 15.91
C ILE A 407 10.43 12.78 17.09
N ASP A 408 11.17 13.87 16.97
CA ASP A 408 11.24 14.93 17.97
C ASP A 408 10.44 16.15 17.51
N VAL A 409 9.60 16.69 18.39
CA VAL A 409 8.80 17.91 18.18
C VAL A 409 9.10 18.90 19.31
N PRO A 410 10.13 19.75 19.15
CA PRO A 410 10.45 20.82 20.09
C PRO A 410 9.42 21.96 20.04
N THR A 411 9.11 22.52 21.21
CA THR A 411 8.08 23.54 21.40
C THR A 411 8.62 24.77 22.14
N ARG A 412 7.92 25.89 22.01
CA ARG A 412 8.19 27.15 22.75
C ARG A 412 7.28 27.32 23.98
N LEU A 413 6.50 26.29 24.30
CA LEU A 413 5.59 26.30 25.44
C LEU A 413 6.38 26.51 26.74
N LYS A 414 5.78 27.19 27.71
CA LYS A 414 6.43 27.56 28.97
C LYS A 414 5.66 26.98 30.14
N ARG A 415 6.35 26.56 31.21
CA ARG A 415 5.70 26.00 32.42
C ARG A 415 4.75 24.86 32.06
N THR A 416 5.23 23.95 31.23
CA THR A 416 4.41 22.91 30.64
C THR A 416 4.06 21.80 31.63
N LEU A 417 2.86 21.26 31.49
CA LEU A 417 2.43 20.01 32.09
C LEU A 417 2.29 18.95 31.00
N CYS A 418 2.97 17.82 31.19
CA CYS A 418 2.80 16.65 30.33
C CYS A 418 1.67 15.77 30.88
N THR A 419 0.77 15.31 30.00
CA THR A 419 -0.27 14.30 30.29
C THR A 419 -0.11 13.10 29.36
N LEU A 420 0.01 11.91 29.93
CA LEU A 420 0.02 10.63 29.22
C LEU A 420 -1.33 9.94 29.41
N LEU A 421 -1.92 9.42 28.32
CA LEU A 421 -3.08 8.53 28.40
C LEU A 421 -2.58 7.08 28.44
N LEU A 422 -2.86 6.40 29.55
CA LEU A 422 -2.43 5.04 29.83
C LEU A 422 -3.49 4.04 29.34
N SER A 423 -3.74 2.97 30.09
CA SER A 423 -4.78 1.99 29.79
C SER A 423 -6.12 2.42 30.38
N LYS A 424 -7.23 2.00 29.74
CA LYS A 424 -8.61 2.15 30.26
C LYS A 424 -9.00 3.59 30.68
N GLY A 425 -8.38 4.61 30.09
CA GLY A 425 -8.66 6.02 30.37
C GLY A 425 -7.89 6.62 31.55
N GLU A 426 -7.00 5.85 32.19
CA GLU A 426 -6.12 6.38 33.24
C GLU A 426 -5.13 7.39 32.66
N ILE A 427 -4.81 8.42 33.43
CA ILE A 427 -3.88 9.47 33.03
C ILE A 427 -2.72 9.60 34.01
N TYR A 428 -1.54 9.89 33.50
CA TYR A 428 -0.37 10.26 34.30
C TYR A 428 0.09 11.67 33.93
N LYS A 429 0.37 12.50 34.93
CA LYS A 429 0.78 13.90 34.73
C LYS A 429 2.16 14.16 35.32
N SER A 430 2.97 14.97 34.63
CA SER A 430 4.30 15.36 35.11
C SER A 430 4.72 16.73 34.59
N GLU A 431 5.31 17.54 35.46
CA GLU A 431 6.02 18.78 35.10
C GLU A 431 7.50 18.51 34.74
N ASN A 432 8.03 17.35 35.13
CA ASN A 432 9.38 16.89 34.81
C ASN A 432 9.36 15.92 33.61
N GLU A 433 10.55 15.47 33.22
CA GLU A 433 10.72 14.44 32.21
C GLU A 433 9.94 13.17 32.54
N VAL A 434 9.16 12.71 31.56
CA VAL A 434 8.33 11.52 31.66
C VAL A 434 8.35 10.75 30.34
N SER A 435 8.37 9.43 30.43
CA SER A 435 8.31 8.51 29.30
C SER A 435 7.26 7.44 29.54
N LEU A 436 6.40 7.22 28.56
CA LEU A 436 5.60 6.01 28.40
C LEU A 436 6.30 5.12 27.38
N PHE A 437 6.67 3.91 27.77
CA PHE A 437 7.25 2.93 26.87
C PHE A 437 6.37 1.68 26.85
N GLN A 438 5.66 1.47 25.74
CA GLN A 438 5.02 0.20 25.42
C GLN A 438 6.07 -0.76 24.87
N ARG A 439 6.39 -1.77 25.67
CA ARG A 439 7.53 -2.65 25.42
C ARG A 439 7.10 -3.95 24.75
N LEU A 440 5.98 -4.53 25.17
CA LEU A 440 5.28 -5.66 24.53
C LEU A 440 3.86 -5.27 24.12
N ASP A 441 3.09 -6.16 23.50
CA ASP A 441 1.67 -5.92 23.21
C ASP A 441 0.78 -5.86 24.46
N ASP A 442 1.29 -6.34 25.59
CA ASP A 442 0.58 -6.44 26.87
C ASP A 442 1.40 -5.90 28.07
N ASP A 443 2.46 -5.12 27.82
CA ASP A 443 3.25 -4.49 28.87
C ASP A 443 3.79 -3.12 28.46
N PHE A 444 3.47 -2.11 29.27
CA PHE A 444 4.07 -0.78 29.25
C PHE A 444 4.60 -0.40 30.63
N ILE A 445 5.58 0.49 30.62
CA ILE A 445 6.07 1.19 31.82
C ILE A 445 5.96 2.69 31.60
N VAL A 446 5.74 3.42 32.69
CA VAL A 446 5.98 4.86 32.73
C VAL A 446 7.17 5.12 33.62
N THR A 447 8.13 5.89 33.12
CA THR A 447 9.27 6.37 33.90
C THR A 447 9.20 7.88 34.07
N LYS A 448 9.59 8.35 35.25
CA LYS A 448 9.79 9.77 35.57
C LYS A 448 11.19 9.92 36.15
N ASP A 449 11.98 10.83 35.61
CA ASP A 449 13.35 11.09 36.06
C ASP A 449 14.18 9.77 36.17
N GLY A 450 14.01 8.88 35.18
CA GLY A 450 14.68 7.58 35.08
C GLY A 450 14.13 6.45 35.98
N ARG A 451 13.13 6.71 36.82
CA ARG A 451 12.54 5.71 37.72
C ARG A 451 11.17 5.25 37.22
N ILE A 452 10.89 3.96 37.30
CA ILE A 452 9.56 3.42 37.00
C ILE A 452 8.58 3.90 38.06
N VAL A 453 7.52 4.60 37.61
CA VAL A 453 6.47 5.14 38.48
C VAL A 453 5.14 4.42 38.32
N THR A 454 4.89 3.81 37.15
CA THR A 454 3.73 2.94 36.95
C THR A 454 3.97 1.92 35.83
N ARG A 455 3.13 0.90 35.80
CA ARG A 455 3.11 -0.19 34.81
C ARG A 455 1.66 -0.47 34.42
N GLY A 456 1.47 -1.07 33.25
CA GLY A 456 0.17 -1.60 32.85
C GLY A 456 0.26 -2.33 31.53
N ASP A 457 -0.89 -2.74 30.99
CA ASP A 457 -0.87 -3.69 29.89
C ASP A 457 -0.83 -3.00 28.51
N LYS A 458 -1.87 -2.24 28.17
CA LYS A 458 -2.09 -1.68 26.83
C LYS A 458 -2.31 -0.17 26.90
N ALA A 459 -1.26 0.59 26.61
CA ALA A 459 -1.36 2.05 26.60
C ALA A 459 -2.15 2.55 25.39
N ALA A 460 -2.92 3.62 25.58
CA ALA A 460 -3.73 4.23 24.53
C ALA A 460 -2.91 4.92 23.44
N GLY A 461 -1.68 5.35 23.76
CA GLY A 461 -0.76 5.97 22.81
C GLY A 461 -1.02 7.45 22.54
N LEU A 462 -1.37 8.21 23.58
CA LEU A 462 -1.53 9.66 23.54
C LEU A 462 -0.62 10.33 24.58
N ILE A 463 0.04 11.41 24.15
CA ILE A 463 0.77 12.35 24.99
C ILE A 463 0.31 13.77 24.66
N ASP A 464 0.14 14.59 25.68
CA ASP A 464 -0.15 16.03 25.57
C ASP A 464 0.90 16.81 26.36
N LEU A 465 1.48 17.82 25.74
CA LEU A 465 2.36 18.79 26.40
C LEU A 465 1.72 20.17 26.27
N SER A 466 1.28 20.76 27.39
CA SER A 466 0.49 21.99 27.40
C SER A 466 0.98 23.00 28.44
N ASP A 467 0.92 24.30 28.14
CA ASP A 467 1.18 25.39 29.09
C ASP A 467 -0.08 25.92 29.80
N GLY A 468 -1.23 25.27 29.59
CA GLY A 468 -2.54 25.68 30.10
C GLY A 468 -3.33 26.57 29.14
N GLU A 469 -2.69 27.18 28.15
CA GLU A 469 -3.36 27.92 27.07
C GLU A 469 -3.26 27.20 25.72
N LYS A 470 -2.08 26.67 25.40
CA LYS A 470 -1.77 25.97 24.15
C LYS A 470 -1.04 24.67 24.45
N GLY A 471 -1.22 23.70 23.57
CA GLY A 471 -0.59 22.40 23.72
C GLY A 471 -0.26 21.73 22.41
N VAL A 472 0.65 20.78 22.48
CA VAL A 472 0.95 19.82 21.42
C VAL A 472 0.51 18.45 21.90
N THR A 473 -0.62 18.00 21.36
CA THR A 473 -1.10 16.62 21.56
C THR A 473 -0.65 15.74 20.41
N VAL A 474 -0.07 14.59 20.73
CA VAL A 474 0.29 13.54 19.77
C VAL A 474 -0.48 12.28 20.12
N THR A 475 -1.10 11.66 19.10
CA THR A 475 -1.69 10.34 19.21
C THR A 475 -1.12 9.43 18.14
N VAL A 476 -0.64 8.26 18.54
CA VAL A 476 -0.11 7.24 17.64
C VAL A 476 -1.18 6.16 17.47
N ARG A 477 -1.72 6.04 16.26
CA ARG A 477 -2.72 5.03 15.96
C ARG A 477 -2.14 3.63 16.15
N ASN A 478 -2.92 2.75 16.79
CA ASN A 478 -2.54 1.36 17.05
C ASN A 478 -1.22 1.25 17.84
N PHE A 479 -1.02 2.11 18.84
CA PHE A 479 0.25 2.21 19.59
C PHE A 479 0.72 0.88 20.15
N TRP A 480 -0.10 0.23 20.98
CA TRP A 480 0.28 -1.04 21.60
C TRP A 480 0.36 -2.19 20.61
N GLN A 481 -0.50 -2.21 19.58
CA GLN A 481 -0.46 -3.24 18.54
C GLN A 481 0.80 -3.18 17.68
N ASN A 482 1.47 -2.03 17.63
CA ASN A 482 2.72 -1.84 16.91
C ASN A 482 3.91 -1.74 17.86
N TYR A 483 3.84 -2.31 19.07
CA TYR A 483 5.00 -2.38 19.97
C TYR A 483 6.26 -2.89 19.23
N PRO A 484 7.46 -2.46 19.63
CA PRO A 484 7.74 -1.46 20.67
C PRO A 484 7.43 -0.03 20.21
N LYS A 485 6.92 0.81 21.14
CA LYS A 485 6.66 2.25 20.91
C LYS A 485 6.86 3.06 22.19
N SER A 486 7.37 4.29 22.07
CA SER A 486 7.46 5.22 23.21
C SER A 486 6.84 6.59 22.93
N LEU A 487 6.39 7.26 23.98
CA LEU A 487 6.00 8.66 24.00
C LEU A 487 6.69 9.33 25.19
N GLU A 488 7.43 10.39 24.93
CA GLU A 488 8.32 11.03 25.89
C GLU A 488 8.12 12.54 25.86
N ALA A 489 8.23 13.19 27.02
CA ALA A 489 8.31 14.65 27.07
C ALA A 489 9.28 15.10 28.16
N ASN A 490 10.02 16.18 27.88
CA ASN A 490 11.00 16.79 28.81
C ASN A 490 10.70 18.27 29.11
N GLY A 491 9.43 18.65 29.02
CA GLY A 491 8.95 20.02 29.25
C GLY A 491 9.12 20.98 28.06
N LYS A 492 9.90 20.63 27.04
CA LYS A 492 10.01 21.42 25.80
C LYS A 492 9.78 20.61 24.55
N THR A 493 10.20 19.36 24.55
CA THR A 493 10.12 18.48 23.38
C THR A 493 9.18 17.33 23.67
N VAL A 494 8.26 17.07 22.74
CA VAL A 494 7.55 15.79 22.66
C VAL A 494 8.34 14.88 21.72
N ARG A 495 8.65 13.66 22.18
CA ARG A 495 9.36 12.64 21.38
C ARG A 495 8.47 11.41 21.21
N ILE A 496 8.49 10.88 19.99
CA ILE A 496 7.75 9.67 19.60
C ILE A 496 8.79 8.63 19.20
N GLY A 497 8.91 7.55 19.97
CA GLY A 497 9.70 6.38 19.59
C GLY A 497 8.89 5.51 18.63
N ILE A 498 9.21 5.59 17.33
CA ILE A 498 8.64 4.70 16.31
C ILE A 498 9.27 3.31 16.43
N CYS A 499 10.58 3.26 16.64
CA CYS A 499 11.30 2.06 17.07
C CYS A 499 12.27 2.52 18.17
N PRO A 500 11.80 2.64 19.43
CA PRO A 500 12.67 3.11 20.51
C PRO A 500 13.80 2.10 20.76
N ILE A 501 14.93 2.59 21.26
CA ILE A 501 16.05 1.77 21.71
C ILE A 501 15.55 0.80 22.78
N LEU A 502 15.83 -0.47 22.53
CA LEU A 502 15.46 -1.55 23.44
C LEU A 502 16.55 -1.70 24.50
N PRO A 503 16.19 -1.81 25.79
CA PRO A 503 17.15 -2.12 26.85
C PRO A 503 17.91 -3.42 26.55
N THR A 504 19.19 -3.48 26.91
CA THR A 504 20.06 -4.63 26.60
C THR A 504 19.67 -5.91 27.33
N ASP A 505 18.95 -5.80 28.43
CA ASP A 505 18.40 -6.89 29.25
C ASP A 505 17.03 -7.38 28.76
N TYR A 506 16.50 -6.82 27.67
CA TYR A 506 15.11 -7.00 27.26
C TYR A 506 14.83 -8.26 26.42
N TYR A 507 15.84 -8.77 25.72
CA TYR A 507 15.74 -10.01 24.94
C TYR A 507 16.69 -11.07 25.50
N PRO A 508 16.29 -12.36 25.49
CA PRO A 508 17.18 -13.43 25.90
C PRO A 508 18.45 -13.43 25.01
N PRO A 509 19.60 -13.87 25.54
CA PRO A 509 20.85 -13.96 24.78
C PRO A 509 20.66 -14.72 23.46
N GLU A 510 21.44 -14.37 22.43
CA GLU A 510 21.34 -14.84 21.02
C GLU A 510 21.18 -16.36 20.85
N GLU A 511 21.56 -17.17 21.83
CA GLU A 511 21.45 -18.63 21.81
C GLU A 511 20.01 -19.16 22.00
N LYS A 512 19.05 -18.29 22.35
CA LYS A 512 17.62 -18.63 22.54
C LYS A 512 16.68 -17.86 21.60
N LEU A 513 17.12 -17.57 20.38
CA LEU A 513 16.32 -16.84 19.38
C LEU A 513 15.14 -17.70 18.84
N GLU A 514 14.05 -17.77 19.61
CA GLU A 514 12.71 -18.04 19.06
C GLU A 514 12.11 -16.73 18.51
N ASP A 515 11.97 -16.65 17.19
CA ASP A 515 10.86 -16.03 16.43
C ASP A 515 10.18 -14.75 16.96
N LYS A 516 10.90 -13.73 17.44
CA LYS A 516 10.25 -12.49 17.88
C LYS A 516 10.87 -11.24 17.23
N LEU A 517 10.14 -10.74 16.22
CA LEU A 517 10.29 -9.49 15.47
C LEU A 517 11.39 -9.44 14.39
N PHE A 518 11.26 -10.31 13.38
CA PHE A 518 11.72 -9.95 12.04
C PHE A 518 10.73 -8.96 11.43
N LEU A 519 11.08 -7.67 11.34
CA LEU A 519 10.49 -6.79 10.33
C LEU A 519 11.07 -7.20 8.98
N LEU A 520 10.57 -8.31 8.43
CA LEU A 520 10.78 -8.60 7.03
C LEU A 520 9.97 -7.57 6.26
N LEU A 521 10.60 -6.46 5.89
CA LEU A 521 10.13 -5.63 4.79
C LEU A 521 10.23 -6.52 3.55
N ALA A 522 9.22 -7.34 3.33
CA ALA A 522 8.98 -7.93 2.03
C ALA A 522 8.71 -6.75 1.10
N GLY A 523 9.79 -6.18 0.56
CA GLY A 523 9.74 -5.54 -0.73
C GLY A 523 9.17 -6.59 -1.65
N ARG A 524 7.85 -6.53 -1.89
CA ARG A 524 7.34 -7.02 -3.15
C ARG A 524 8.11 -6.22 -4.18
N SER A 525 9.16 -6.81 -4.73
CA SER A 525 9.50 -6.51 -6.10
C SER A 525 8.17 -6.64 -6.82
N VAL A 526 7.69 -5.51 -7.34
CA VAL A 526 6.66 -5.54 -8.36
C VAL A 526 7.36 -6.12 -9.59
N GLN A 527 7.61 -7.42 -9.57
CA GLN A 527 7.53 -8.21 -10.79
C GLN A 527 6.05 -8.50 -10.94
N ASN A 528 5.46 -7.79 -11.89
CA ASN A 528 4.04 -7.86 -12.25
C ASN A 528 3.61 -9.27 -12.61
#